data_AF-A0A661W506-F1
#
_entry.id   AF-A0A661W506-F1
#
_cell.length_a   1.000
_cell.length_b   1.000
_cell.length_c   1.000
_cell.angle_alpha   90.00
_cell.angle_beta   90.00
_cell.angle_gamma   90.00
#
_symmetry.space_group_name_H-M   'P 1'
#
loop_
_entity.id
_entity.type
_entity.pdbx_description
1 polymer ?
#
loop_
_entity_poly.entity_id
_entity_poly.type
_entity_poly.pdbx_seq_one_letter_code
_entity_poly.pdbx_strand_id
1 'polypeptide(L)'
;MGAGDSQLIIDQFGAFVGKHSERLRVSLKGQVVEERPFHGLEHVLVASGGVALSSDLIQACAERGIPISFISRVGHPYARVMSSGLVGTVRTRREQLLAYLDERGVALARAFSSGKVKNQAVLLKYMAKYRKGNAPEVFEKARAAAESLEGFAERIQVVKGDSVDEVRQDILTLEGHAAKVYWEAAGELLIPETDWQGRHTRGARDLVNSALNYGYGMLYCQAERAIMLAGLDPYAGFLHADRAGKPSLVLDLVEEFRQMTVDRAVFGLVNKGVGLEVEGGLLTEESRRTIAEKVNERLETEERYEGKKHKLRTVIQSQARRVAVYVRGEGRPYRAWVGRW
;
A
#
# COMPACT_ATOMS: atom_id res chain seq x y z
N MET A 1 19.01 -10.54 10.88
CA MET A 1 19.10 -9.63 9.72
C MET A 1 18.02 -8.59 9.88
N GLY A 2 18.41 -7.32 9.98
CA GLY A 2 17.49 -6.21 10.29
C GLY A 2 16.53 -5.94 9.13
N ALA A 3 15.38 -5.34 9.45
CA ALA A 3 14.31 -4.95 8.52
C ALA A 3 14.77 -4.18 7.26
N GLY A 4 15.92 -3.51 7.30
CA GLY A 4 16.50 -2.77 6.18
C GLY A 4 17.30 -3.60 5.16
N ASP A 5 17.62 -4.87 5.41
CA ASP A 5 18.50 -5.66 4.52
C ASP A 5 17.79 -6.21 3.27
N SER A 6 16.46 -6.25 3.25
CA SER A 6 15.69 -6.87 2.16
C SER A 6 15.36 -5.93 0.99
N GLN A 7 15.41 -4.62 1.20
CA GLN A 7 15.13 -3.63 0.15
C GLN A 7 16.26 -2.62 0.08
N LEU A 8 16.80 -2.40 -1.11
CA LEU A 8 17.80 -1.37 -1.32
C LEU A 8 17.12 -0.14 -1.93
N ILE A 9 17.27 1.01 -1.26
CA ILE A 9 16.76 2.30 -1.74
C ILE A 9 17.95 3.13 -2.24
N ILE A 10 17.88 3.57 -3.49
CA ILE A 10 18.87 4.44 -4.12
C ILE A 10 18.23 5.82 -4.29
N ASP A 11 18.54 6.73 -3.37
CA ASP A 11 18.01 8.09 -3.30
C ASP A 11 19.06 9.17 -3.66
N GLN A 12 20.30 8.77 -3.92
CA GLN A 12 21.42 9.68 -4.21
C GLN A 12 21.51 10.04 -5.70
N PHE A 13 21.52 11.33 -6.01
CA PHE A 13 21.70 11.83 -7.38
C PHE A 13 23.10 11.48 -7.92
N GLY A 14 23.17 10.95 -9.15
CA GLY A 14 24.44 10.58 -9.79
C GLY A 14 25.03 9.25 -9.33
N ALA A 15 24.27 8.44 -8.58
CA ALA A 15 24.72 7.11 -8.18
C ALA A 15 24.81 6.15 -9.38
N PHE A 16 25.88 5.36 -9.43
CA PHE A 16 26.03 4.23 -10.34
C PHE A 16 25.81 2.93 -9.57
N VAL A 17 25.00 2.03 -10.13
CA VAL A 17 24.70 0.74 -9.51
C VAL A 17 25.09 -0.38 -10.46
N GLY A 18 25.96 -1.24 -9.97
CA GLY A 18 26.54 -2.33 -10.74
C GLY A 18 26.46 -3.68 -10.02
N LYS A 19 26.72 -4.75 -10.77
CA LYS A 19 27.04 -6.06 -10.22
C LYS A 19 28.53 -6.13 -9.92
N HIS A 20 28.87 -6.63 -8.73
CA HIS A 20 30.24 -7.02 -8.40
C HIS A 20 30.20 -8.41 -7.74
N SER A 21 30.57 -9.44 -8.51
CA SER A 21 30.39 -10.84 -8.09
C SER A 21 28.91 -11.12 -7.73
N GLU A 22 28.64 -11.80 -6.60
CA GLU A 22 27.28 -12.07 -6.08
C GLU A 22 26.69 -10.91 -5.26
N ARG A 23 27.15 -9.69 -5.51
CA ARG A 23 26.70 -8.48 -4.81
C ARG A 23 26.27 -7.38 -5.78
N LEU A 24 25.30 -6.60 -5.34
CA LEU A 24 24.94 -5.30 -5.89
C LEU A 24 25.82 -4.25 -5.22
N ARG A 25 26.47 -3.40 -6.01
CA ARG A 25 27.32 -2.30 -5.55
C ARG A 25 26.76 -0.96 -6.00
N VAL A 26 26.63 -0.03 -5.05
CA VAL A 26 26.29 1.39 -5.29
C VAL A 26 27.57 2.21 -5.17
N SER A 27 27.82 3.08 -6.14
CA SER A 27 29.00 3.94 -6.19
C SER A 27 28.62 5.39 -6.50
N LEU A 28 29.26 6.33 -5.83
CA LEU A 28 29.13 7.77 -6.07
C LEU A 28 30.51 8.32 -6.39
N LYS A 29 30.64 9.05 -7.52
CA LYS A 29 31.91 9.66 -7.95
C LYS A 29 33.10 8.66 -7.92
N GLY A 30 32.83 7.41 -8.30
CA GLY A 30 33.82 6.33 -8.32
C GLY A 30 34.11 5.66 -6.97
N GLN A 31 33.56 6.15 -5.86
CA GLN A 31 33.72 5.53 -4.54
C GLN A 31 32.52 4.63 -4.21
N VAL A 32 32.79 3.46 -3.64
CA VAL A 32 31.75 2.54 -3.19
C VAL A 32 31.12 3.08 -1.92
N VAL A 33 29.81 3.33 -1.98
CA VAL A 33 29.04 3.85 -0.84
C VAL A 33 28.19 2.78 -0.17
N GLU A 34 27.76 1.76 -0.93
CA GLU A 34 27.02 0.64 -0.39
C GLU A 34 27.25 -0.64 -1.22
N GLU A 35 27.25 -1.80 -0.56
CA GLU A 35 27.35 -3.09 -1.24
C GLU A 35 26.49 -4.15 -0.52
N ARG A 36 25.55 -4.76 -1.23
CA ARG A 36 24.59 -5.75 -0.69
C ARG A 36 24.67 -7.06 -1.45
N PRO A 37 24.69 -8.23 -0.77
CA PRO A 37 24.53 -9.50 -1.47
C PRO A 37 23.16 -9.56 -2.15
N PHE A 38 23.07 -10.21 -3.31
CA PHE A 38 21.76 -10.49 -3.92
C PHE A 38 20.94 -11.47 -3.08
N HIS A 39 21.60 -12.31 -2.29
CA HIS A 39 20.93 -13.22 -1.37
C HIS A 39 20.16 -12.44 -0.31
N GLY A 40 18.85 -12.66 -0.23
CA GLY A 40 17.95 -11.95 0.69
C GLY A 40 17.49 -10.57 0.19
N LEU A 41 18.05 -10.07 -0.92
CA LEU A 41 17.57 -8.86 -1.56
C LEU A 41 16.27 -9.15 -2.30
N GLU A 42 15.20 -8.50 -1.89
CA GLU A 42 13.85 -8.71 -2.40
C GLU A 42 13.43 -7.67 -3.45
N HIS A 43 14.00 -6.47 -3.38
CA HIS A 43 13.61 -5.34 -4.22
C HIS A 43 14.70 -4.28 -4.28
N VAL A 44 14.85 -3.64 -5.45
CA VAL A 44 15.68 -2.44 -5.64
C VAL A 44 14.75 -1.29 -6.00
N LEU A 45 14.83 -0.21 -5.23
CA LEU A 45 14.06 1.00 -5.45
C LEU A 45 14.96 2.16 -5.86
N VAL A 46 14.76 2.68 -7.07
CA VAL A 46 15.42 3.90 -7.55
C VAL A 46 14.47 5.08 -7.30
N ALA A 47 14.79 5.91 -6.31
CA ALA A 47 13.97 7.04 -5.85
C ALA A 47 14.57 8.41 -6.19
N SER A 48 15.62 8.45 -7.03
CA SER A 48 16.31 9.68 -7.43
C SER A 48 16.59 9.74 -8.93
N GLY A 49 16.76 10.95 -9.44
CA GLY A 49 17.17 11.19 -10.82
C GLY A 49 18.68 11.02 -11.00
N GLY A 50 19.13 10.79 -12.23
CA GLY A 50 20.56 10.67 -12.55
C GLY A 50 21.22 9.39 -12.03
N VAL A 51 20.44 8.39 -11.63
CA VAL A 51 20.96 7.07 -11.25
C VAL A 51 21.19 6.23 -12.51
N ALA A 52 22.37 5.63 -12.63
CA ALA A 52 22.74 4.74 -13.73
C ALA A 52 22.82 3.28 -13.25
N LEU A 53 22.28 2.35 -14.05
CA LEU A 53 22.30 0.92 -13.76
C LEU A 53 23.08 0.17 -14.86
N SER A 54 23.99 -0.73 -14.48
CA SER A 54 24.65 -1.63 -15.45
C SER A 54 23.69 -2.70 -15.99
N SER A 55 23.92 -3.17 -17.22
CA SER A 55 23.19 -4.31 -17.80
C SER A 55 23.30 -5.58 -16.95
N ASP A 56 24.50 -5.85 -16.41
CA ASP A 56 24.78 -7.05 -15.61
C ASP A 56 23.99 -7.08 -14.31
N LEU A 57 23.79 -5.91 -13.71
CA LEU A 57 22.91 -5.75 -12.55
C LEU A 57 21.47 -6.10 -12.92
N ILE A 58 20.96 -5.52 -14.01
CA ILE A 58 19.59 -5.75 -14.48
C ILE A 58 19.35 -7.23 -14.74
N GLN A 59 20.27 -7.89 -15.46
CA GLN A 59 20.21 -9.32 -15.73
C GLN A 59 20.24 -10.15 -14.44
N ALA A 60 21.17 -9.87 -13.52
CA ALA A 60 21.28 -10.62 -12.26
C ALA A 60 20.03 -10.49 -11.40
N CYS A 61 19.41 -9.31 -11.36
CA CYS A 61 18.14 -9.07 -10.71
C CYS A 61 17.00 -9.85 -11.39
N ALA A 62 16.92 -9.82 -12.73
CA ALA A 62 15.89 -10.51 -13.50
C ALA A 62 15.96 -12.05 -13.34
N GLU A 63 17.14 -12.64 -13.38
CA GLU A 63 17.36 -14.09 -13.19
C GLU A 63 16.95 -14.54 -11.77
N ARG A 64 17.10 -13.67 -10.77
CA ARG A 64 16.77 -13.94 -9.37
C ARG A 64 15.35 -13.50 -8.98
N GLY A 65 14.59 -12.92 -9.90
CA GLY A 65 13.25 -12.40 -9.63
C GLY A 65 13.20 -11.17 -8.73
N ILE A 66 14.31 -10.42 -8.64
CA ILE A 66 14.42 -9.17 -7.87
C ILE A 66 13.92 -8.03 -8.76
N PRO A 67 12.77 -7.39 -8.47
CA PRO A 67 12.28 -6.28 -9.28
C PRO A 67 13.10 -5.02 -9.02
N ILE A 68 13.30 -4.22 -10.07
CA ILE A 68 13.87 -2.88 -9.98
C ILE A 68 12.75 -1.88 -10.28
N SER A 69 12.27 -1.15 -9.27
CA SER A 69 11.23 -0.12 -9.45
C SER A 69 11.84 1.28 -9.48
N PHE A 70 11.25 2.16 -10.28
CA PHE A 70 11.63 3.57 -10.37
C PHE A 70 10.48 4.46 -9.89
N ILE A 71 10.77 5.36 -8.96
CA ILE A 71 9.81 6.27 -8.34
C ILE A 71 10.27 7.73 -8.53
N SER A 72 9.34 8.63 -8.80
CA SER A 72 9.59 10.07 -8.91
C SER A 72 9.80 10.72 -7.54
N ARG A 73 10.32 11.96 -7.50
CA ARG A 73 10.54 12.69 -6.23
C ARG A 73 9.28 12.85 -5.37
N VAL A 74 8.10 12.84 -5.99
CA VAL A 74 6.79 12.96 -5.33
C VAL A 74 6.17 11.60 -4.96
N GLY A 75 6.91 10.49 -5.11
CA GLY A 75 6.46 9.17 -4.71
C GLY A 75 5.66 8.41 -5.77
N HIS A 76 5.57 8.91 -7.01
CA HIS A 76 4.87 8.21 -8.09
C HIS A 76 5.79 7.19 -8.77
N PRO A 77 5.48 5.88 -8.74
CA PRO A 77 6.19 4.89 -9.56
C PRO A 77 5.95 5.17 -11.04
N TYR A 78 7.02 5.13 -11.85
CA TYR A 78 6.95 5.42 -13.29
C TYR A 78 7.53 4.33 -14.19
N ALA A 79 8.37 3.43 -13.68
CA ALA A 79 8.89 2.31 -14.45
C ALA A 79 9.26 1.13 -13.54
N ARG A 80 9.37 -0.05 -14.14
CA ARG A 80 9.90 -1.24 -13.48
C ARG A 80 10.59 -2.16 -14.48
N VAL A 81 11.68 -2.80 -14.04
CA VAL A 81 12.29 -3.94 -14.74
C VAL A 81 12.04 -5.22 -13.95
N MET A 82 11.64 -6.28 -14.66
CA MET A 82 11.35 -7.60 -14.10
C MET A 82 11.84 -8.73 -15.00
N SER A 83 11.88 -9.94 -14.45
CA SER A 83 12.17 -11.17 -15.18
C SER A 83 11.16 -11.43 -16.30
N SER A 84 11.65 -11.78 -17.50
CA SER A 84 10.81 -12.28 -18.59
C SER A 84 10.33 -13.73 -18.37
N GLY A 85 11.05 -14.53 -17.57
CA GLY A 85 10.76 -15.95 -17.34
C GLY A 85 9.81 -16.24 -16.18
N LEU A 86 9.70 -15.34 -15.20
CA LEU A 86 8.77 -15.49 -14.07
C LEU A 86 7.32 -15.09 -14.41
N VAL A 87 7.05 -14.75 -15.67
CA VAL A 87 5.75 -14.31 -16.20
C VAL A 87 4.90 -15.49 -16.71
N GLY A 88 5.28 -16.74 -16.38
CA GLY A 88 4.61 -17.99 -16.76
C GLY A 88 3.21 -18.21 -16.16
N THR A 89 2.40 -17.15 -16.05
CA THR A 89 1.08 -17.13 -15.40
C THR A 89 -0.02 -16.66 -16.35
N VAL A 90 0.10 -17.00 -17.63
CA VAL A 90 -0.91 -16.65 -18.66
C VAL A 90 -2.31 -17.13 -18.26
N ARG A 91 -2.42 -18.31 -17.62
CA ARG A 91 -3.69 -18.81 -17.08
C ARG A 91 -4.27 -17.87 -16.03
N THR A 92 -3.47 -17.46 -15.03
CA THR A 92 -3.93 -16.54 -13.97
C THR A 92 -4.43 -15.22 -14.57
N ARG A 93 -3.71 -14.64 -15.53
CA ARG A 93 -4.13 -13.38 -16.17
C ARG A 93 -5.40 -13.54 -16.99
N ARG A 94 -5.51 -14.63 -17.75
CA ARG A 94 -6.74 -14.93 -18.52
C ARG A 94 -7.94 -15.04 -17.58
N GLU A 95 -7.80 -15.79 -16.50
CA GLU A 95 -8.86 -15.93 -15.50
C GLU A 95 -9.17 -14.62 -14.76
N GLN A 96 -8.17 -13.78 -14.49
CA GLN A 96 -8.37 -12.45 -13.92
C GLN A 96 -9.23 -11.57 -14.84
N LEU A 97 -8.93 -11.55 -16.14
CA LEU A 97 -9.70 -10.77 -17.12
C LEU A 97 -11.13 -11.31 -17.27
N LEU A 98 -11.30 -12.64 -17.26
CA LEU A 98 -12.63 -13.26 -17.31
C LEU A 98 -13.44 -12.99 -16.03
N ALA A 99 -12.79 -13.02 -14.86
CA ALA A 99 -13.42 -12.76 -13.57
C ALA A 99 -14.04 -11.35 -13.47
N TYR A 100 -13.56 -10.38 -14.26
CA TYR A 100 -14.18 -9.06 -14.32
C TYR A 100 -15.63 -9.11 -14.84
N LEU A 101 -15.93 -10.07 -15.72
CA LEU A 101 -17.22 -10.23 -16.39
C LEU A 101 -18.21 -11.14 -15.65
N ASP A 102 -17.86 -11.63 -14.44
CA ASP A 102 -18.71 -12.52 -13.67
C ASP A 102 -18.67 -12.25 -12.15
N GLU A 103 -19.39 -13.07 -11.39
CA GLU A 103 -19.55 -12.93 -9.94
C GLU A 103 -18.22 -12.93 -9.15
N ARG A 104 -17.13 -13.49 -9.72
CA ARG A 104 -15.81 -13.46 -9.08
C ARG A 104 -15.34 -12.03 -8.87
N GLY A 105 -15.48 -11.19 -9.89
CA GLY A 105 -15.11 -9.77 -9.82
C GLY A 105 -15.97 -9.01 -8.82
N VAL A 106 -17.27 -9.29 -8.77
CA VAL A 106 -18.20 -8.72 -7.78
C VAL A 106 -17.79 -9.09 -6.36
N ALA A 107 -17.43 -10.36 -6.13
CA ALA A 107 -16.95 -10.80 -4.82
C ALA A 107 -15.64 -10.11 -4.41
N LEU A 108 -14.69 -9.92 -5.33
CA LEU A 108 -13.44 -9.21 -5.07
C LEU A 108 -13.68 -7.73 -4.78
N ALA A 109 -14.50 -7.03 -5.57
CA ALA A 109 -14.85 -5.63 -5.35
C ALA A 109 -15.48 -5.40 -3.98
N ARG A 110 -16.44 -6.25 -3.58
CA ARG A 110 -17.05 -6.20 -2.25
C ARG A 110 -16.04 -6.48 -1.14
N ALA A 111 -15.16 -7.45 -1.34
CA ALA A 111 -14.15 -7.81 -0.35
C ALA A 111 -13.17 -6.64 -0.12
N PHE A 112 -12.60 -6.05 -1.17
CA PHE A 112 -11.67 -4.93 -1.05
C PHE A 112 -12.31 -3.73 -0.35
N SER A 113 -13.48 -3.29 -0.80
CA SER A 113 -14.16 -2.13 -0.21
C SER A 113 -14.64 -2.39 1.22
N SER A 114 -15.22 -3.55 1.52
CA SER A 114 -15.59 -3.90 2.91
C SER A 114 -14.35 -4.04 3.81
N GLY A 115 -13.25 -4.58 3.28
CA GLY A 115 -11.97 -4.68 3.97
C GLY A 115 -11.42 -3.31 4.36
N LYS A 116 -11.45 -2.35 3.44
CA LYS A 116 -11.11 -0.94 3.68
C LYS A 116 -11.87 -0.39 4.89
N VAL A 117 -13.20 -0.46 4.82
CA VAL A 117 -14.09 0.15 5.80
C VAL A 117 -13.94 -0.52 7.18
N LYS A 118 -13.74 -1.85 7.21
CA LYS A 118 -13.43 -2.55 8.47
C LYS A 118 -12.10 -2.10 9.06
N ASN A 119 -11.06 -1.94 8.25
CA ASN A 119 -9.77 -1.46 8.76
C ASN A 119 -9.83 0.02 9.20
N GLN A 120 -10.68 0.85 8.60
CA GLN A 120 -11.00 2.20 9.09
C GLN A 120 -11.61 2.15 10.50
N ALA A 121 -12.62 1.30 10.71
CA ALA A 121 -13.21 1.10 12.03
C ALA A 121 -12.18 0.62 13.07
N VAL A 122 -11.35 -0.37 12.71
CA VAL A 122 -10.27 -0.90 13.57
C VAL A 122 -9.29 0.19 13.97
N LEU A 123 -8.86 1.04 13.02
CA LEU A 123 -7.91 2.12 13.32
C LEU A 123 -8.51 3.21 14.22
N LEU A 124 -9.78 3.61 14.00
CA LEU A 124 -10.45 4.57 14.88
C LEU A 124 -10.54 4.03 16.32
N LYS A 125 -10.95 2.76 16.47
CA LYS A 125 -11.00 2.11 17.78
C LYS A 125 -9.63 2.06 18.46
N TYR A 126 -8.58 1.72 17.69
CA TYR A 126 -7.19 1.75 18.17
C TYR A 126 -6.76 3.13 18.67
N MET A 127 -6.99 4.19 17.90
CA MET A 127 -6.60 5.55 18.24
C MET A 127 -7.39 6.10 19.43
N ALA A 128 -8.67 5.76 19.54
CA ALA A 128 -9.54 6.19 20.63
C ALA A 128 -9.24 5.50 21.97
N LYS A 129 -8.58 4.32 21.97
CA LYS A 129 -8.36 3.49 23.16
C LYS A 129 -7.86 4.25 24.40
N TYR A 130 -6.93 5.18 24.23
CA TYR A 130 -6.33 5.95 25.33
C TYR A 130 -7.10 7.25 25.67
N ARG A 131 -8.13 7.59 24.90
CA ARG A 131 -8.98 8.78 25.13
C ARG A 131 -10.10 8.53 26.13
N LYS A 132 -10.43 7.28 26.45
CA LYS A 132 -11.52 6.92 27.38
C LYS A 132 -11.43 7.61 28.75
N GLY A 133 -10.22 7.77 29.29
CA GLY A 133 -10.00 8.44 30.58
C GLY A 133 -9.80 9.95 30.50
N ASN A 134 -9.23 10.45 29.39
CA ASN A 134 -8.76 11.84 29.30
C ASN A 134 -9.66 12.74 28.42
N ALA A 135 -10.41 12.16 27.48
CA ALA A 135 -11.32 12.86 26.58
C ALA A 135 -12.52 11.95 26.22
N PRO A 136 -13.46 11.71 27.16
CA PRO A 136 -14.55 10.76 26.97
C PRO A 136 -15.47 11.08 25.78
N GLU A 137 -15.73 12.36 25.49
CA GLU A 137 -16.56 12.77 24.35
C GLU A 137 -15.93 12.36 23.01
N VAL A 138 -14.63 12.59 22.85
CA VAL A 138 -13.88 12.19 21.65
C VAL A 138 -13.85 10.66 21.52
N PHE A 139 -13.74 9.95 22.64
CA PHE A 139 -13.80 8.48 22.65
C PHE A 139 -15.16 7.96 22.16
N GLU A 140 -16.27 8.48 22.68
CA GLU A 140 -17.61 8.03 22.28
C GLU A 140 -17.93 8.39 20.82
N LYS A 141 -17.53 9.58 20.35
CA LYS A 141 -17.66 9.94 18.93
C LYS A 141 -16.89 9.00 18.01
N ALA A 142 -15.62 8.72 18.32
CA ALA A 142 -14.80 7.80 17.53
C ALA A 142 -15.37 6.38 17.53
N ARG A 143 -15.94 5.93 18.66
CA ARG A 143 -16.62 4.64 18.76
C ARG A 143 -17.88 4.58 17.90
N ALA A 144 -18.74 5.59 17.99
CA ALA A 144 -19.96 5.68 17.18
C ALA A 144 -19.63 5.73 15.67
N ALA A 145 -18.59 6.47 15.29
CA ALA A 145 -18.08 6.47 13.92
C ALA A 145 -17.62 5.08 13.48
N ALA A 146 -16.88 4.36 14.34
CA ALA A 146 -16.43 3.00 14.03
C ALA A 146 -17.58 1.99 13.89
N GLU A 147 -18.63 2.11 14.70
CA GLU A 147 -19.85 1.28 14.59
C GLU A 147 -20.61 1.60 13.29
N SER A 148 -20.71 2.87 12.90
CA SER A 148 -21.28 3.29 11.61
C SER A 148 -20.51 2.71 10.42
N LEU A 149 -19.17 2.73 10.47
CA LEU A 149 -18.31 2.10 9.46
C LEU A 149 -18.55 0.59 9.36
N GLU A 150 -18.70 -0.10 10.49
CA GLU A 150 -19.03 -1.54 10.48
C GLU A 150 -20.36 -1.80 9.76
N GLY A 151 -21.38 -0.97 9.99
CA GLY A 151 -22.65 -1.03 9.25
C GLY A 151 -22.49 -0.78 7.74
N PHE A 152 -21.67 0.17 7.31
CA PHE A 152 -21.36 0.36 5.88
C PHE A 152 -20.65 -0.86 5.29
N ALA A 153 -19.70 -1.45 6.03
CA ALA A 153 -18.97 -2.62 5.57
C ALA A 153 -19.87 -3.85 5.37
N GLU A 154 -20.90 -4.02 6.21
CA GLU A 154 -21.92 -5.06 6.06
C GLU A 154 -22.80 -4.81 4.84
N ARG A 155 -23.26 -3.57 4.64
CA ARG A 155 -24.05 -3.17 3.46
C ARG A 155 -23.30 -3.42 2.15
N ILE A 156 -22.01 -3.11 2.10
CA ILE A 156 -21.15 -3.39 0.94
C ILE A 156 -21.09 -4.90 0.64
N GLN A 157 -21.02 -5.76 1.66
CA GLN A 157 -20.90 -7.21 1.48
C GLN A 157 -22.17 -7.85 0.89
N VAL A 158 -23.33 -7.24 1.10
CA VAL A 158 -24.62 -7.77 0.62
C VAL A 158 -25.07 -7.18 -0.72
N VAL A 159 -24.30 -6.27 -1.32
CA VAL A 159 -24.57 -5.78 -2.69
C VAL A 159 -24.57 -6.98 -3.65
N LYS A 160 -25.56 -7.01 -4.55
CA LYS A 160 -25.77 -8.08 -5.54
C LYS A 160 -25.71 -7.52 -6.95
N GLY A 161 -25.19 -8.32 -7.86
CA GLY A 161 -25.13 -8.07 -9.30
C GLY A 161 -24.29 -9.17 -9.93
N ASP A 162 -24.44 -9.33 -11.25
CA ASP A 162 -23.83 -10.44 -11.99
C ASP A 162 -22.45 -10.05 -12.53
N SER A 163 -22.19 -8.74 -12.61
CA SER A 163 -20.92 -8.17 -13.08
C SER A 163 -20.45 -7.00 -12.22
N VAL A 164 -19.16 -6.70 -12.30
CA VAL A 164 -18.55 -5.59 -11.57
C VAL A 164 -19.16 -4.24 -11.97
N ASP A 165 -19.50 -4.07 -13.25
CA ASP A 165 -20.04 -2.82 -13.78
C ASP A 165 -21.40 -2.47 -13.17
N GLU A 166 -22.26 -3.46 -12.91
CA GLU A 166 -23.58 -3.28 -12.27
C GLU A 166 -23.46 -2.79 -10.82
N VAL A 167 -22.55 -3.39 -10.05
CA VAL A 167 -22.45 -3.13 -8.60
C VAL A 167 -21.54 -1.95 -8.26
N ARG A 168 -20.70 -1.50 -9.21
CA ARG A 168 -19.62 -0.54 -8.93
C ARG A 168 -20.14 0.74 -8.30
N GLN A 169 -21.20 1.33 -8.86
CA GLN A 169 -21.70 2.62 -8.40
C GLN A 169 -22.24 2.53 -6.97
N ASP A 170 -22.93 1.45 -6.62
CA ASP A 170 -23.47 1.21 -5.29
C ASP A 170 -22.35 1.04 -4.26
N ILE A 171 -21.34 0.23 -4.57
CA ILE A 171 -20.17 0.03 -3.70
C ILE A 171 -19.41 1.35 -3.50
N LEU A 172 -19.12 2.09 -4.58
CA LEU A 172 -18.42 3.38 -4.49
C LEU A 172 -19.21 4.43 -3.70
N THR A 173 -20.55 4.40 -3.78
CA THR A 173 -21.42 5.32 -3.03
C THR A 173 -21.36 5.02 -1.53
N LEU A 174 -21.46 3.74 -1.15
CA LEU A 174 -21.30 3.31 0.24
C LEU A 174 -19.90 3.62 0.78
N GLU A 175 -18.87 3.38 -0.03
CA GLU A 175 -17.48 3.68 0.32
C GLU A 175 -17.25 5.19 0.50
N GLY A 176 -17.84 6.02 -0.35
CA GLY A 176 -17.76 7.49 -0.23
C GLY A 176 -18.37 8.00 1.07
N HIS A 177 -19.54 7.48 1.47
CA HIS A 177 -20.15 7.80 2.75
C HIS A 177 -19.30 7.33 3.93
N ALA A 178 -18.79 6.11 3.88
CA ALA A 178 -17.89 5.58 4.91
C ALA A 178 -16.60 6.41 5.03
N ALA A 179 -16.00 6.81 3.89
CA ALA A 179 -14.81 7.63 3.88
C ALA A 179 -15.02 8.99 4.56
N LYS A 180 -16.18 9.64 4.36
CA LYS A 180 -16.51 10.90 5.04
C LYS A 180 -16.50 10.73 6.56
N VAL A 181 -17.23 9.73 7.06
CA VAL A 181 -17.29 9.41 8.50
C VAL A 181 -15.90 9.12 9.06
N TYR A 182 -15.09 8.34 8.33
CA TYR A 182 -13.73 8.00 8.75
C TYR A 182 -12.83 9.23 8.87
N TRP A 183 -12.80 10.09 7.86
CA TRP A 183 -11.88 11.23 7.85
C TRP A 183 -12.29 12.31 8.86
N GLU A 184 -13.58 12.53 9.07
CA GLU A 184 -14.09 13.43 10.12
C GLU A 184 -13.66 12.93 11.51
N ALA A 185 -13.90 11.65 11.83
CA ALA A 185 -13.50 11.07 13.10
C ALA A 185 -11.98 11.00 13.29
N ALA A 186 -11.22 10.73 12.23
CA ALA A 186 -9.77 10.73 12.29
C ALA A 186 -9.22 12.13 12.58
N GLY A 187 -9.80 13.18 11.98
CA GLY A 187 -9.44 14.57 12.24
C GLY A 187 -9.62 14.97 13.71
N GLU A 188 -10.74 14.59 14.34
CA GLU A 188 -10.96 14.83 15.78
C GLU A 188 -9.98 14.08 16.70
N LEU A 189 -9.38 13.00 16.22
CA LEU A 189 -8.39 12.21 16.97
C LEU A 189 -6.95 12.69 16.80
N LEU A 190 -6.69 13.58 15.84
CA LEU A 190 -5.39 14.22 15.65
C LEU A 190 -5.17 15.35 16.67
N ILE A 191 -3.91 15.73 16.86
CA ILE A 191 -3.58 16.87 17.73
C ILE A 191 -4.11 18.18 17.13
N PRO A 192 -4.70 19.09 17.94
CA PRO A 192 -5.37 20.30 17.44
C PRO A 192 -4.48 21.21 16.58
N GLU A 193 -3.17 21.23 16.84
CA GLU A 193 -2.18 22.08 16.17
C GLU A 193 -2.02 21.76 14.68
N THR A 194 -2.57 20.63 14.21
CA THR A 194 -2.45 20.20 12.82
C THR A 194 -3.41 20.94 11.87
N ASP A 195 -4.49 21.53 12.39
CA ASP A 195 -5.57 22.21 11.62
C ASP A 195 -6.03 21.43 10.35
N TRP A 196 -6.09 20.11 10.46
CA TRP A 196 -6.33 19.26 9.31
C TRP A 196 -7.82 19.16 8.98
N GLN A 197 -8.22 19.76 7.85
CA GLN A 197 -9.61 19.82 7.37
C GLN A 197 -10.10 18.52 6.70
N GLY A 198 -9.34 17.43 6.82
CA GLY A 198 -9.65 16.13 6.24
C GLY A 198 -8.92 15.82 4.94
N ARG A 199 -9.32 14.71 4.31
CA ARG A 199 -8.58 14.11 3.20
C ARG A 199 -8.72 14.91 1.90
N HIS A 200 -7.61 15.48 1.44
CA HIS A 200 -7.48 16.07 0.12
C HIS A 200 -6.38 15.35 -0.66
N THR A 201 -6.69 14.87 -1.87
CA THR A 201 -5.77 14.01 -2.64
C THR A 201 -4.90 14.82 -3.60
N ARG A 202 -5.49 15.36 -4.67
CA ARG A 202 -4.78 16.08 -5.74
C ARG A 202 -4.55 17.54 -5.34
N GLY A 203 -3.30 18.00 -5.43
CA GLY A 203 -2.96 19.39 -5.13
C GLY A 203 -2.97 19.74 -3.64
N ALA A 204 -3.02 18.73 -2.76
CA ALA A 204 -2.84 18.94 -1.33
C ALA A 204 -1.44 19.51 -1.05
N ARG A 205 -1.41 20.55 -0.21
CA ARG A 205 -0.18 21.24 0.22
C ARG A 205 -0.03 21.22 1.74
N ASP A 206 -1.01 20.69 2.46
CA ASP A 206 -0.94 20.52 3.90
C ASP A 206 -0.08 19.30 4.28
N LEU A 207 0.44 19.33 5.51
CA LEU A 207 1.40 18.36 6.03
C LEU A 207 0.85 16.94 6.04
N VAL A 208 -0.36 16.74 6.59
CA VAL A 208 -0.96 15.41 6.78
C VAL A 208 -1.27 14.77 5.45
N ASN A 209 -1.94 15.49 4.53
CA ASN A 209 -2.24 14.93 3.21
C ASN A 209 -0.98 14.66 2.39
N SER A 210 0.05 15.49 2.52
CA SER A 210 1.35 15.24 1.87
C SER A 210 2.01 13.99 2.41
N ALA A 211 2.03 13.80 3.73
CA ALA A 211 2.56 12.60 4.38
C ALA A 211 1.79 11.33 4.00
N LEU A 212 0.45 11.40 4.01
CA LEU A 212 -0.42 10.31 3.55
C LEU A 212 -0.16 9.97 2.07
N ASN A 213 -0.11 10.98 1.18
CA ASN A 213 0.18 10.78 -0.24
C ASN A 213 1.51 10.05 -0.47
N TYR A 214 2.57 10.49 0.22
CA TYR A 214 3.89 9.88 0.13
C TYR A 214 3.88 8.43 0.64
N GLY A 215 3.30 8.18 1.82
CA GLY A 215 3.18 6.84 2.37
C GLY A 215 2.34 5.90 1.49
N TYR A 216 1.25 6.39 0.89
CA TYR A 216 0.47 5.60 -0.07
C TYR A 216 1.27 5.26 -1.33
N GLY A 217 2.10 6.18 -1.84
CA GLY A 217 3.02 5.87 -2.96
C GLY A 217 3.94 4.69 -2.66
N MET A 218 4.47 4.62 -1.43
CA MET A 218 5.27 3.47 -0.98
C MET A 218 4.44 2.18 -0.93
N LEU A 219 3.24 2.25 -0.34
CA LEU A 219 2.34 1.09 -0.25
C LEU A 219 1.95 0.55 -1.64
N TYR A 220 1.69 1.44 -2.60
CA TYR A 220 1.34 1.06 -3.97
C TYR A 220 2.46 0.24 -4.61
N CYS A 221 3.72 0.63 -4.41
CA CYS A 221 4.86 -0.12 -4.93
C CYS A 221 4.97 -1.53 -4.33
N GLN A 222 4.66 -1.70 -3.05
CA GLN A 222 4.67 -3.02 -2.39
C GLN A 222 3.51 -3.90 -2.89
N ALA A 223 2.31 -3.35 -3.00
CA ALA A 223 1.14 -4.09 -3.48
C ALA A 223 1.30 -4.47 -4.96
N GLU A 224 1.81 -3.58 -5.79
CA GLU A 224 2.09 -3.86 -7.18
C GLU A 224 3.14 -4.98 -7.33
N ARG A 225 4.23 -4.94 -6.56
CA ARG A 225 5.20 -6.05 -6.48
C ARG A 225 4.50 -7.36 -6.13
N ALA A 226 3.65 -7.35 -5.11
CA ALA A 226 2.93 -8.53 -4.66
C ALA A 226 1.99 -9.11 -5.74
N ILE A 227 1.25 -8.24 -6.44
CA ILE A 227 0.33 -8.59 -7.53
C ILE A 227 1.08 -9.27 -8.68
N MET A 228 2.19 -8.69 -9.12
CA MET A 228 2.96 -9.28 -10.21
C MET A 228 3.62 -10.59 -9.81
N LEU A 229 4.15 -10.70 -8.57
CA LEU A 229 4.69 -11.96 -8.05
C LEU A 229 3.62 -13.06 -7.89
N ALA A 230 2.34 -12.66 -7.77
CA ALA A 230 1.21 -13.58 -7.80
C ALA A 230 0.78 -13.96 -9.24
N GLY A 231 1.38 -13.36 -10.26
CA GLY A 231 1.10 -13.63 -11.66
C GLY A 231 -0.13 -12.90 -12.22
N LEU A 232 -0.60 -11.87 -11.52
CA LEU A 232 -1.73 -11.02 -11.92
C LEU A 232 -1.24 -9.82 -12.75
N ASP A 233 -2.17 -9.16 -13.42
CA ASP A 233 -1.97 -7.88 -14.10
C ASP A 233 -2.33 -6.71 -13.16
N PRO A 234 -1.38 -5.82 -12.82
CA PRO A 234 -1.64 -4.63 -11.99
C PRO A 234 -2.70 -3.66 -12.51
N TYR A 235 -2.95 -3.67 -13.82
CA TYR A 235 -3.84 -2.72 -14.49
C TYR A 235 -5.24 -3.28 -14.77
N ALA A 236 -5.52 -4.53 -14.37
CA ALA A 236 -6.83 -5.16 -14.52
C ALA A 236 -7.48 -5.36 -13.13
N GLY A 237 -7.95 -4.27 -12.55
CA GLY A 237 -8.71 -4.26 -11.29
C GLY A 237 -10.19 -4.56 -11.50
N PHE A 238 -10.95 -4.47 -10.41
CA PHE A 238 -12.38 -4.72 -10.36
C PHE A 238 -13.12 -3.44 -9.93
N LEU A 239 -12.89 -2.93 -8.73
CA LEU A 239 -13.66 -1.80 -8.21
C LEU A 239 -13.24 -0.47 -8.85
N HIS A 240 -11.94 -0.18 -8.84
CA HIS A 240 -11.42 1.03 -9.46
C HIS A 240 -11.43 0.91 -10.99
N ALA A 241 -12.27 1.69 -11.65
CA ALA A 241 -12.45 1.63 -13.11
C ALA A 241 -11.14 1.73 -13.89
N ASP A 242 -11.08 0.94 -14.97
CA ASP A 242 -9.98 0.92 -15.93
C ASP A 242 -9.91 2.26 -16.66
N ARG A 243 -8.83 2.97 -16.41
CA ARG A 243 -8.43 4.16 -17.17
C ARG A 243 -7.01 3.92 -17.62
N ALA A 244 -6.70 4.29 -18.87
CA ALA A 244 -5.37 4.11 -19.42
C ALA A 244 -4.30 4.65 -18.45
N GLY A 245 -3.32 3.81 -18.11
CA GLY A 245 -2.21 4.13 -17.21
C GLY A 245 -2.51 4.08 -15.71
N LYS A 246 -3.73 3.72 -15.28
CA LYS A 246 -4.09 3.59 -13.87
C LYS A 246 -3.98 2.12 -13.41
N PRO A 247 -3.11 1.77 -12.46
CA PRO A 247 -2.97 0.39 -11.99
C PRO A 247 -4.16 0.00 -11.08
N SER A 248 -5.32 -0.28 -11.67
CA SER A 248 -6.60 -0.46 -10.96
C SER A 248 -6.55 -1.58 -9.92
N LEU A 249 -5.93 -2.72 -10.20
CA LEU A 249 -5.81 -3.81 -9.22
C LEU A 249 -4.91 -3.44 -8.04
N VAL A 250 -3.87 -2.63 -8.28
CA VAL A 250 -3.03 -2.12 -7.19
C VAL A 250 -3.89 -1.27 -6.27
N LEU A 251 -4.71 -0.38 -6.83
CA LEU A 251 -5.60 0.49 -6.07
C LEU A 251 -6.68 -0.29 -5.32
N ASP A 252 -7.16 -1.41 -5.87
CA ASP A 252 -8.10 -2.28 -5.17
C ASP A 252 -7.43 -3.01 -4.00
N LEU A 253 -6.29 -3.68 -4.24
CA LEU A 253 -5.63 -4.49 -3.22
C LEU A 253 -5.14 -3.65 -2.03
N VAL A 254 -4.63 -2.45 -2.29
CA VAL A 254 -4.09 -1.58 -1.23
C VAL A 254 -5.16 -1.15 -0.24
N GLU A 255 -6.45 -1.15 -0.62
CA GLU A 255 -7.54 -0.73 0.26
C GLU A 255 -7.60 -1.54 1.56
N GLU A 256 -7.20 -2.80 1.55
CA GLU A 256 -7.13 -3.64 2.76
C GLU A 256 -6.03 -3.20 3.75
N PHE A 257 -5.06 -2.42 3.27
CA PHE A 257 -3.81 -2.18 4.00
C PHE A 257 -3.59 -0.71 4.35
N ARG A 258 -4.25 0.24 3.67
CA ARG A 258 -4.05 1.69 3.85
C ARG A 258 -3.99 2.08 5.32
N GLN A 259 -5.01 1.70 6.09
CA GLN A 259 -5.14 2.11 7.48
C GLN A 259 -4.04 1.51 8.38
N MET A 260 -3.82 0.20 8.27
CA MET A 260 -2.91 -0.52 9.18
C MET A 260 -1.42 -0.29 8.86
N THR A 261 -1.12 0.21 7.66
CA THR A 261 0.22 0.59 7.20
C THR A 261 0.44 2.09 7.30
N VAL A 262 -0.19 2.87 6.42
CA VAL A 262 0.10 4.27 6.18
C VAL A 262 -0.61 5.18 7.18
N ASP A 263 -1.93 5.09 7.31
CA ASP A 263 -2.70 6.01 8.17
C ASP A 263 -2.21 5.87 9.62
N ARG A 264 -2.03 4.63 10.11
CA ARG A 264 -1.47 4.36 11.44
C ARG A 264 -0.06 4.90 11.63
N ALA A 265 0.80 4.85 10.60
CA ALA A 265 2.15 5.40 10.68
C ALA A 265 2.11 6.93 10.74
N VAL A 266 1.40 7.57 9.82
CA VAL A 266 1.33 9.02 9.68
C VAL A 266 0.64 9.65 10.89
N PHE A 267 -0.56 9.17 11.27
CA PHE A 267 -1.25 9.67 12.45
C PHE A 267 -0.47 9.42 13.73
N GLY A 268 0.28 8.31 13.80
CA GLY A 268 1.18 8.04 14.92
C GLY A 268 2.36 9.00 15.02
N LEU A 269 2.91 9.49 13.90
CA LEU A 269 3.95 10.52 13.88
C LEU A 269 3.37 11.89 14.29
N VAL A 270 2.24 12.26 13.69
CA VAL A 270 1.54 13.53 13.97
C VAL A 270 1.15 13.63 15.44
N ASN A 271 0.49 12.60 16.00
CA ASN A 271 0.07 12.61 17.40
C ASN A 271 1.20 12.55 18.42
N LYS A 272 2.42 12.22 18.00
CA LYS A 272 3.63 12.30 18.83
C LYS A 272 4.33 13.65 18.74
N GLY A 273 3.82 14.57 17.92
CA GLY A 273 4.46 15.87 17.68
C GLY A 273 5.81 15.76 16.97
N VAL A 274 6.02 14.72 16.15
CA VAL A 274 7.25 14.61 15.36
C VAL A 274 7.29 15.76 14.36
N GLY A 275 8.41 16.49 14.32
CA GLY A 275 8.62 17.66 13.45
C GLY A 275 8.69 17.28 11.98
N LEU A 276 7.54 17.09 11.34
CA LEU A 276 7.41 16.93 9.91
C LEU A 276 7.15 18.29 9.26
N GLU A 277 7.76 18.51 8.10
CA GLU A 277 7.80 19.80 7.44
C GLU A 277 7.48 19.70 5.94
N VAL A 278 6.84 20.75 5.43
CA VAL A 278 6.53 20.95 4.00
C VAL A 278 7.09 22.30 3.58
N GLU A 279 7.94 22.30 2.56
CA GLU A 279 8.50 23.50 1.95
C GLU A 279 8.07 23.58 0.47
N GLY A 280 7.56 24.74 0.05
CA GLY A 280 7.08 24.93 -1.33
C GLY A 280 5.94 23.98 -1.73
N GLY A 281 5.20 23.43 -0.77
CA GLY A 281 4.13 22.44 -0.99
C GLY A 281 4.63 21.00 -1.16
N LEU A 282 5.90 20.71 -0.87
CA LEU A 282 6.50 19.37 -0.89
C LEU A 282 7.11 19.03 0.47
N LEU A 283 7.01 17.77 0.89
CA LEU A 283 7.69 17.29 2.10
C LEU A 283 9.20 17.52 1.99
N THR A 284 9.85 17.96 3.08
CA THR A 284 11.31 18.03 3.15
C THR A 284 11.94 16.64 3.03
N GLU A 285 13.23 16.55 2.69
CA GLU A 285 13.91 15.25 2.60
C GLU A 285 13.92 14.49 3.93
N GLU A 286 14.15 15.20 5.03
CA GLU A 286 14.11 14.64 6.38
C GLU A 286 12.72 14.10 6.74
N SER A 287 11.67 14.84 6.40
CA SER A 287 10.28 14.40 6.61
C SER A 287 9.96 13.15 5.79
N ARG A 288 10.39 13.10 4.51
CA ARG A 288 10.22 11.91 3.66
C ARG A 288 10.94 10.70 4.24
N ARG A 289 12.18 10.86 4.72
CA ARG A 289 12.95 9.78 5.36
C ARG A 289 12.24 9.26 6.60
N THR A 290 11.81 10.16 7.49
CA THR A 290 11.08 9.82 8.72
C THR A 290 9.79 9.06 8.44
N ILE A 291 8.99 9.53 7.47
CA ILE A 291 7.75 8.86 7.07
C ILE A 291 8.06 7.49 6.45
N ALA A 292 9.07 7.40 5.59
CA ALA A 292 9.45 6.15 4.94
C ALA A 292 9.90 5.10 5.95
N GLU A 293 10.72 5.48 6.93
CA GLU A 293 11.14 4.63 8.03
C GLU A 293 9.93 4.11 8.81
N LYS A 294 9.00 4.99 9.20
CA LYS A 294 7.81 4.59 9.96
C LYS A 294 6.89 3.66 9.19
N VAL A 295 6.68 3.91 7.90
CA VAL A 295 5.88 3.03 7.03
C VAL A 295 6.57 1.68 6.86
N ASN A 296 7.89 1.64 6.70
CA ASN A 296 8.66 0.40 6.62
C ASN A 296 8.60 -0.40 7.93
N GLU A 297 8.73 0.25 9.09
CA GLU A 297 8.52 -0.41 10.38
C GLU A 297 7.13 -1.06 10.49
N ARG A 298 6.09 -0.38 9.99
CA ARG A 298 4.73 -0.95 9.95
C ARG A 298 4.63 -2.16 9.02
N LEU A 299 5.26 -2.12 7.85
CA LEU A 299 5.31 -3.25 6.92
C LEU A 299 6.05 -4.46 7.52
N GLU A 300 7.01 -4.22 8.39
CA GLU A 300 7.81 -5.24 9.06
C GLU A 300 7.21 -5.72 10.39
N THR A 301 6.14 -5.08 10.87
CA THR A 301 5.44 -5.52 12.09
C THR A 301 4.70 -6.83 11.83
N GLU A 302 4.76 -7.75 12.80
CA GLU A 302 4.03 -9.00 12.78
C GLU A 302 2.55 -8.80 13.11
N GLU A 303 1.68 -9.23 12.20
CA GLU A 303 0.23 -9.26 12.36
C GLU A 303 -0.26 -10.71 12.32
N ARG A 304 -1.38 -10.99 13.00
CA ARG A 304 -1.97 -12.34 12.97
C ARG A 304 -2.69 -12.56 11.64
N TYR A 305 -2.25 -13.56 10.88
CA TYR A 305 -2.80 -13.95 9.59
C TYR A 305 -2.90 -15.48 9.53
N GLU A 306 -4.08 -16.01 9.21
CA GLU A 306 -4.35 -17.46 9.09
C GLU A 306 -3.85 -18.30 10.28
N GLY A 307 -4.01 -17.76 11.50
CA GLY A 307 -3.66 -18.44 12.74
C GLY A 307 -2.20 -18.27 13.18
N LYS A 308 -1.32 -17.73 12.33
CA LYS A 308 0.10 -17.49 12.63
C LYS A 308 0.43 -16.00 12.61
N LYS A 309 1.63 -15.65 13.07
CA LYS A 309 2.18 -14.29 12.95
C LYS A 309 2.98 -14.18 11.66
N HIS A 310 2.69 -13.15 10.88
CA HIS A 310 3.41 -12.84 9.66
C HIS A 310 3.66 -11.34 9.58
N LYS A 311 4.81 -10.93 9.02
CA LYS A 311 5.05 -9.53 8.70
C LYS A 311 3.94 -9.01 7.79
N LEU A 312 3.51 -7.77 7.98
CA LEU A 312 2.44 -7.18 7.17
C LEU A 312 2.77 -7.18 5.66
N ARG A 313 4.05 -7.01 5.30
CA ARG A 313 4.55 -7.20 3.91
C ARG A 313 4.25 -8.60 3.37
N THR A 314 4.44 -9.64 4.19
CA THR A 314 4.11 -11.03 3.83
C THR A 314 2.61 -11.25 3.70
N VAL A 315 1.80 -10.56 4.51
CA VAL A 315 0.34 -10.59 4.40
C VAL A 315 -0.12 -9.99 3.07
N ILE A 316 0.45 -8.85 2.65
CA ILE A 316 0.17 -8.24 1.33
C ILE A 316 0.48 -9.24 0.20
N GLN A 317 1.66 -9.87 0.25
CA GLN A 317 2.05 -10.90 -0.72
C GLN A 317 1.08 -12.10 -0.73
N SER A 318 0.59 -12.50 0.44
CA SER A 318 -0.33 -13.62 0.59
C SER A 318 -1.73 -13.27 0.06
N GLN A 319 -2.21 -12.05 0.30
CA GLN A 319 -3.48 -11.59 -0.25
C GLN A 319 -3.45 -11.52 -1.78
N ALA A 320 -2.37 -10.99 -2.37
CA ALA A 320 -2.20 -11.03 -3.83
C ALA A 320 -2.24 -12.46 -4.39
N ARG A 321 -1.57 -13.42 -3.72
CA ARG A 321 -1.64 -14.85 -4.09
C ARG A 321 -3.04 -15.42 -3.95
N ARG A 322 -3.78 -15.01 -2.93
CA ARG A 322 -5.17 -15.44 -2.74
C ARG A 322 -6.11 -14.88 -3.80
N VAL A 323 -5.89 -13.64 -4.27
CA VAL A 323 -6.60 -13.12 -5.45
C VAL A 323 -6.31 -14.02 -6.66
N ALA A 324 -5.03 -14.34 -6.92
CA ALA A 324 -4.65 -15.21 -8.05
C ALA A 324 -5.28 -16.60 -7.97
N VAL A 325 -5.30 -17.22 -6.79
CA VAL A 325 -5.96 -18.52 -6.55
C VAL A 325 -7.47 -18.41 -6.78
N TYR A 326 -8.10 -17.36 -6.25
CA TYR A 326 -9.54 -17.15 -6.35
C TYR A 326 -9.99 -16.92 -7.80
N VAL A 327 -9.31 -16.06 -8.57
CA VAL A 327 -9.68 -15.83 -9.98
C VAL A 327 -9.56 -17.11 -10.79
N ARG A 328 -8.62 -18.01 -10.49
CA ARG A 328 -8.52 -19.33 -11.15
C ARG A 328 -9.63 -20.31 -10.79
N GLY A 329 -10.56 -19.93 -9.92
CA GLY A 329 -11.60 -20.83 -9.39
C GLY A 329 -11.05 -21.90 -8.45
N GLU A 330 -9.86 -21.67 -7.89
CA GLU A 330 -9.18 -22.59 -7.00
C GLU A 330 -9.36 -22.13 -5.54
N GLY A 331 -9.35 -23.08 -4.61
CA GLY A 331 -9.31 -22.78 -3.18
C GLY A 331 -10.61 -22.23 -2.59
N ARG A 332 -10.48 -21.39 -1.56
CA ARG A 332 -11.60 -20.84 -0.79
C ARG A 332 -11.99 -19.46 -1.31
N PRO A 333 -13.24 -18.99 -1.08
CA PRO A 333 -13.64 -17.63 -1.39
C PRO A 333 -12.66 -16.59 -0.84
N TYR A 334 -12.37 -15.57 -1.65
CA TYR A 334 -11.50 -14.48 -1.22
C TYR A 334 -12.11 -13.75 -0.02
N ARG A 335 -11.27 -13.42 0.96
CA ARG A 335 -11.65 -12.60 2.11
C ARG A 335 -10.57 -11.56 2.30
N ALA A 336 -10.99 -10.31 2.35
CA ALA A 336 -10.08 -9.21 2.66
C ALA A 336 -9.47 -9.39 4.05
N TRP A 337 -8.23 -8.94 4.19
CA TRP A 337 -7.53 -8.92 5.46
C TRP A 337 -8.04 -7.76 6.29
N VAL A 338 -8.30 -8.04 7.56
CA VAL A 338 -8.70 -7.05 8.55
C VAL A 338 -7.72 -7.16 9.70
N GLY A 339 -7.07 -6.03 10.01
CA GLY A 339 -6.17 -5.90 11.14
C GLY A 339 -6.89 -6.10 12.47
N ARG A 340 -6.10 -6.27 13.53
CA ARG A 340 -6.61 -6.31 14.91
C ARG A 340 -6.09 -5.07 15.66
N TRP A 341 -6.89 -4.58 16.60
CA TRP A 341 -6.52 -3.47 17.49
C TRP A 341 -6.41 -3.93 18.94
#